data_AF-A0A9J6F094-F1
#
_entry.id   AF-A0A9J6F094-F1
#
_cell.length_a   1.000
_cell.length_b   1.000
_cell.length_c   1.000
_cell.angle_alpha   90.00
_cell.angle_beta   90.00
_cell.angle_gamma   90.00
#
_symmetry.space_group_name_H-M   'P 1'
#
loop_
_entity.id
_entity.type
_entity.pdbx_description
1 polymer ?
#
loop_
_entity_poly.entity_id
_entity_poly.type
_entity_poly.pdbx_seq_one_letter_code
_entity_poly.pdbx_strand_id
1 'polypeptide(L)'
;MMRMKQLVFSEMALGTKTKLNDDERLAVLIVSSLRSLMPDRQIMAYPQLPKQETAELTPNNFQDVPIAVVGLKCRAILAMRLDVPQLLLGPSGHRDWRGLALLAGFSCDEVELLKERGKSPTASLLDEWDARPVATVSLLVQHLMCLERYDVLDDIEAELRQDIEFYRRKQSGGISDVIRPPTVRSIRTPIYDAFVCYTSQDWPFVEVLIEKLESLGLRLFLPNRDLKAGVLQYSTFYELMEKW
;
A
#
# COMPACT_ATOMS: atom_id res chain seq x y z
N MET A 1 -24.12 43.11 57.34
CA MET A 1 -25.19 42.54 56.47
C MET A 1 -25.07 43.23 55.10
N MET A 2 -24.17 42.72 54.25
CA MET A 2 -23.74 43.38 53.02
C MET A 2 -24.25 42.61 51.80
N ARG A 3 -24.82 43.37 50.85
CA ARG A 3 -25.36 42.95 49.55
C ARG A 3 -24.31 42.21 48.70
N MET A 4 -24.75 41.25 47.90
CA MET A 4 -24.06 40.91 46.66
C MET A 4 -25.07 40.75 45.53
N LYS A 5 -24.70 41.35 44.40
CA LYS A 5 -25.54 41.87 43.32
C LYS A 5 -26.00 40.75 42.37
N GLN A 6 -27.17 40.97 41.77
CA GLN A 6 -27.57 40.39 40.49
C GLN A 6 -26.42 40.48 39.48
N LEU A 7 -26.13 39.35 38.83
CA LEU A 7 -25.56 39.35 37.49
C LEU A 7 -26.60 38.73 36.55
N VAL A 8 -27.27 39.63 35.86
CA VAL A 8 -28.04 39.36 34.66
C VAL A 8 -27.03 38.93 33.59
N PHE A 9 -27.20 37.74 33.01
CA PHE A 9 -26.69 37.45 31.68
C PHE A 9 -27.88 37.28 30.75
N SER A 10 -28.05 38.30 29.91
CA SER A 10 -28.98 38.37 28.80
C SER A 10 -28.52 37.45 27.68
N GLU A 11 -29.50 36.88 26.98
CA GLU A 11 -29.40 36.01 25.82
C GLU A 11 -28.49 36.55 24.70
N MET A 12 -27.78 35.63 24.02
CA MET A 12 -27.81 35.60 22.55
C MET A 12 -28.14 34.18 22.10
N ALA A 13 -29.31 34.06 21.50
CA ALA A 13 -29.88 32.86 20.94
C ALA A 13 -29.15 32.44 19.67
N LEU A 14 -28.94 31.13 19.51
CA LEU A 14 -29.16 30.40 18.27
C LEU A 14 -29.40 28.94 18.66
N GLY A 15 -30.53 28.39 18.17
CA GLY A 15 -31.08 27.07 18.50
C GLY A 15 -30.04 25.95 18.39
N THR A 16 -30.06 24.94 19.24
CA THR A 16 -31.15 23.96 19.35
C THR A 16 -31.19 23.37 20.76
N LYS A 17 -32.36 23.34 21.41
CA LYS A 17 -32.55 22.59 22.66
C LYS A 17 -32.65 21.09 22.35
N THR A 18 -31.52 20.40 22.19
CA THR A 18 -31.47 18.95 22.36
C THR A 18 -31.46 18.67 23.86
N LYS A 19 -32.46 17.92 24.34
CA LYS A 19 -32.45 17.38 25.71
C LYS A 19 -31.25 16.42 25.79
N LEU A 20 -30.16 16.84 26.43
CA LEU A 20 -29.04 15.95 26.73
C LEU A 20 -29.52 14.82 27.65
N ASN A 21 -29.15 13.59 27.32
CA ASN A 21 -29.44 12.40 28.11
C ASN A 21 -28.69 12.44 29.45
N ASP A 22 -29.16 11.70 30.45
CA ASP A 22 -28.59 11.73 31.81
C ASP A 22 -27.10 11.30 31.85
N ASP A 23 -26.64 10.49 30.88
CA ASP A 23 -25.23 10.13 30.70
C ASP A 23 -24.37 11.29 30.19
N GLU A 24 -24.90 12.13 29.30
CA GLU A 24 -24.20 13.33 28.81
C GLU A 24 -24.12 14.41 29.90
N ARG A 25 -25.15 14.47 30.76
CA ARG A 25 -25.12 15.32 31.97
C ARG A 25 -24.07 14.86 32.96
N LEU A 26 -23.92 13.55 33.14
CA LEU A 26 -22.87 12.97 33.99
C LEU A 26 -21.47 13.29 33.44
N ALA A 27 -21.27 13.18 32.12
CA ALA A 27 -20.00 13.52 31.48
C ALA A 27 -19.64 15.01 31.65
N VAL A 28 -20.61 15.91 31.47
CA VAL A 28 -20.42 17.35 31.68
C VAL A 28 -20.12 17.67 33.15
N LEU A 29 -20.81 17.02 34.10
CA LEU A 29 -20.58 17.17 35.54
C LEU A 29 -19.20 16.66 35.96
N ILE A 30 -18.75 15.51 35.43
CA ILE A 30 -17.43 14.94 35.69
C ILE A 30 -16.33 15.85 35.13
N VAL A 31 -16.47 16.34 33.90
CA VAL A 31 -15.51 17.28 33.28
C VAL A 31 -15.43 18.60 34.05
N SER A 32 -16.56 19.12 34.53
CA SER A 32 -16.60 20.35 35.33
C SER A 32 -15.99 20.18 36.73
N SER A 33 -16.24 19.04 37.39
CA SER A 33 -15.65 18.71 38.70
C SER A 33 -14.15 18.45 38.62
N LEU A 34 -13.68 17.76 37.58
CA LEU A 34 -12.25 17.53 37.35
C LEU A 34 -11.50 18.84 37.05
N ARG A 35 -12.13 19.78 36.34
CA ARG A 35 -11.57 21.11 36.08
C ARG A 35 -11.46 21.96 37.37
N SER A 36 -12.36 21.78 38.32
CA SER A 36 -12.32 22.47 39.62
C SER A 36 -11.28 21.86 40.59
N LEU A 37 -10.92 20.59 40.43
CA LEU A 37 -10.02 19.88 41.35
C LEU A 37 -8.52 20.11 41.02
N MET A 38 -8.20 20.66 39.85
CA MET A 38 -6.82 20.89 39.41
C MET A 38 -6.64 22.27 38.77
N PRO A 39 -6.65 23.37 39.56
CA PRO A 39 -6.61 24.74 39.02
C PRO A 39 -5.27 25.10 38.35
N ASP A 40 -4.17 24.42 38.68
CA ASP A 40 -2.80 24.76 38.23
C ASP A 40 -2.04 23.61 37.55
N ARG A 41 -2.74 22.66 36.92
CA ARG A 41 -2.05 21.85 35.90
C ARG A 41 -2.01 22.65 34.62
N GLN A 42 -0.89 23.32 34.38
CA GLN A 42 -0.51 23.72 33.03
C GLN A 42 -0.56 22.44 32.20
N ILE A 43 -1.62 22.30 31.39
CA ILE A 43 -1.70 21.26 30.37
C ILE A 43 -0.41 21.49 29.57
N MET A 44 0.54 20.57 29.66
CA MET A 44 1.68 20.54 28.75
C MET A 44 1.04 20.51 27.37
N ALA A 45 0.98 21.68 26.73
CA ALA A 45 0.56 21.75 25.35
C ALA A 45 1.59 20.89 24.65
N TYR A 46 1.18 19.67 24.26
CA TYR A 46 1.97 18.88 23.35
C TYR A 46 2.35 19.84 22.22
N PRO A 47 3.64 19.97 21.90
CA PRO A 47 4.08 20.78 20.78
C PRO A 47 3.15 20.39 19.64
N GLN A 48 2.37 21.35 19.14
CA GLN A 48 1.52 21.09 18.00
C GLN A 48 2.48 20.64 16.93
N LEU A 49 2.48 19.33 16.62
CA LEU A 49 3.23 18.80 15.51
C LEU A 49 2.85 19.72 14.33
N PRO A 50 3.84 20.29 13.62
CA PRO A 50 3.53 21.11 12.46
C PRO A 50 2.56 20.31 11.62
N LYS A 51 1.39 20.88 11.34
CA LYS A 51 0.43 20.31 10.39
C LYS A 51 1.19 20.23 9.07
N GLN A 52 1.87 19.11 8.85
CA GLN A 52 2.40 18.81 7.56
C GLN A 52 1.15 18.62 6.72
N GLU A 53 0.96 19.49 5.72
CA GLU A 53 0.13 19.18 4.56
C GLU A 53 0.83 18.03 3.78
N THR A 54 1.01 16.90 4.43
CA THR A 54 1.25 15.62 3.80
C THR A 54 -0.09 15.20 3.23
N ALA A 55 -0.14 15.00 1.91
CA ALA A 55 -1.37 14.71 1.19
C ALA A 55 -1.95 13.37 1.63
N GLU A 56 -2.73 13.35 2.72
CA GLU A 56 -3.27 12.14 3.36
C GLU A 56 -3.88 11.18 2.32
N LEU A 57 -3.64 9.87 2.49
CA LEU A 57 -4.27 8.82 1.68
C LEU A 57 -5.78 8.80 1.93
N THR A 58 -6.52 9.61 1.20
CA THR A 58 -7.98 9.60 1.25
C THR A 58 -8.56 8.67 0.16
N PRO A 59 -9.59 7.86 0.47
CA PRO A 59 -10.17 6.92 -0.50
C PRO A 59 -10.69 7.59 -1.79
N ASN A 60 -11.14 8.84 -1.69
CA ASN A 60 -11.75 9.58 -2.79
C ASN A 60 -10.76 9.89 -3.93
N ASN A 61 -9.45 9.86 -3.67
CA ASN A 61 -8.44 10.25 -4.65
C ASN A 61 -8.09 9.13 -5.65
N PHE A 62 -8.61 7.91 -5.46
CA PHE A 62 -8.12 6.70 -6.16
C PHE A 62 -9.23 5.76 -6.66
N GLN A 63 -10.45 6.25 -6.85
CA GLN A 63 -11.61 5.41 -7.21
C GLN A 63 -11.42 4.61 -8.52
N ASP A 64 -10.71 5.18 -9.50
CA ASP A 64 -10.50 4.54 -10.80
C ASP A 64 -9.20 3.71 -10.87
N VAL A 65 -8.44 3.60 -9.78
CA VAL A 65 -7.14 2.93 -9.77
C VAL A 65 -7.29 1.46 -9.36
N PRO A 66 -7.00 0.49 -10.23
CA PRO A 66 -7.14 -0.93 -9.91
C PRO A 66 -6.08 -1.39 -8.90
N ILE A 67 -6.41 -2.40 -8.09
CA ILE A 67 -5.50 -2.93 -7.07
C ILE A 67 -4.20 -3.51 -7.66
N ALA A 68 -4.22 -3.97 -8.92
CA ALA A 68 -3.04 -4.39 -9.68
C ALA A 68 -1.88 -3.39 -9.67
N VAL A 69 -2.19 -2.10 -9.47
CA VAL A 69 -1.21 -1.00 -9.44
C VAL A 69 -0.30 -1.09 -8.22
N VAL A 70 -0.77 -1.69 -7.12
CA VAL A 70 0.01 -1.79 -5.89
C VAL A 70 1.28 -2.61 -6.14
N GLY A 71 2.42 -1.94 -6.10
CA GLY A 71 3.72 -2.51 -6.47
C GLY A 71 4.27 -3.47 -5.43
N LEU A 72 5.28 -4.25 -5.84
CA LEU A 72 5.86 -5.31 -5.00
C LEU A 72 6.36 -4.82 -3.63
N LYS A 73 6.88 -3.60 -3.54
CA LYS A 73 7.33 -3.02 -2.26
C LYS A 73 6.16 -2.74 -1.33
N CYS A 74 5.13 -2.07 -1.82
CA CYS A 74 3.92 -1.80 -1.05
C CYS A 74 3.27 -3.12 -0.60
N ARG A 75 3.18 -4.12 -1.49
CA ARG A 75 2.67 -5.47 -1.15
C ARG A 75 3.50 -6.17 -0.08
N ALA A 76 4.83 -6.03 -0.12
CA ALA A 76 5.71 -6.61 0.90
C ALA A 76 5.51 -5.95 2.28
N ILE A 77 5.33 -4.63 2.34
CA ILE A 77 5.01 -3.92 3.58
C ILE A 77 3.65 -4.37 4.12
N LEU A 78 2.63 -4.43 3.26
CA LEU A 78 1.30 -4.94 3.62
C LEU A 78 1.39 -6.35 4.21
N ALA A 79 2.08 -7.27 3.54
CA ALA A 79 2.29 -8.63 4.03
C ALA A 79 3.00 -8.65 5.39
N MET A 80 4.09 -7.91 5.54
CA MET A 80 4.83 -7.82 6.80
C MET A 80 3.96 -7.33 7.97
N ARG A 81 3.01 -6.42 7.71
CA ARG A 81 2.17 -5.81 8.74
C ARG A 81 0.86 -6.54 9.03
N LEU A 82 0.30 -7.21 8.02
CA LEU A 82 -1.02 -7.84 8.09
C LEU A 82 -0.96 -9.35 8.25
N ASP A 83 0.14 -10.03 7.90
CA ASP A 83 0.28 -11.47 8.15
C ASP A 83 0.42 -11.77 9.65
N VAL A 84 0.86 -10.80 10.45
CA VAL A 84 0.96 -10.92 11.91
C VAL A 84 -0.44 -10.92 12.53
N PRO A 85 -0.90 -12.04 13.14
CA PRO A 85 -2.25 -12.13 13.67
C PRO A 85 -2.48 -11.11 14.78
N GLN A 86 -3.58 -10.35 14.66
CA GLN A 86 -4.02 -9.43 15.70
C GLN A 86 -5.00 -10.15 16.62
N LEU A 87 -4.64 -10.26 17.91
CA LEU A 87 -5.48 -10.93 18.91
C LEU A 87 -6.71 -10.10 19.30
N LEU A 88 -6.57 -8.77 19.26
CA LEU A 88 -7.65 -7.86 19.58
C LEU A 88 -8.47 -7.56 18.33
N LEU A 89 -9.78 -7.75 18.45
CA LEU A 89 -10.73 -7.36 17.42
C LEU A 89 -10.91 -5.84 17.41
N GLY A 90 -11.09 -5.29 16.22
CA GLY A 90 -11.54 -3.91 16.00
C GLY A 90 -13.05 -3.85 15.74
N PRO A 91 -13.58 -2.64 15.48
CA PRO A 91 -15.00 -2.43 15.17
C PRO A 91 -15.50 -3.23 13.97
N SER A 92 -14.63 -3.48 12.99
CA SER A 92 -14.92 -4.26 11.77
C SER A 92 -14.41 -5.71 11.82
N GLY A 93 -14.02 -6.22 13.00
CA GLY A 93 -13.55 -7.61 13.18
C GLY A 93 -12.03 -7.74 13.29
N HIS A 94 -11.45 -8.74 12.62
CA HIS A 94 -10.01 -9.01 12.68
C HIS A 94 -9.19 -7.86 12.09
N ARG A 95 -8.17 -7.35 12.80
CA ARG A 95 -7.32 -6.23 12.32
C ARG A 95 -6.08 -6.67 11.54
N ASP A 96 -6.16 -7.85 10.93
CA ASP A 96 -5.13 -8.48 10.12
C ASP A 96 -5.70 -8.89 8.76
N TRP A 97 -4.92 -9.64 7.98
CA TRP A 97 -5.29 -10.07 6.63
C TRP A 97 -6.67 -10.74 6.54
N ARG A 98 -7.15 -11.39 7.60
CA ARG A 98 -8.47 -12.05 7.63
C ARG A 98 -9.59 -11.03 7.53
N GLY A 99 -9.50 -9.96 8.30
CA GLY A 99 -10.50 -8.89 8.23
C GLY A 99 -10.44 -8.13 6.92
N LEU A 100 -9.23 -7.95 6.37
CA LEU A 100 -9.07 -7.35 5.05
C LEU A 100 -9.74 -8.21 3.97
N ALA A 101 -9.56 -9.53 4.02
CA ALA A 101 -10.18 -10.46 3.09
C ALA A 101 -11.72 -10.46 3.21
N LEU A 102 -12.25 -10.49 4.44
CA LEU A 102 -13.69 -10.43 4.67
C LEU A 102 -14.30 -9.12 4.13
N LEU A 103 -13.63 -7.97 4.37
CA LEU A 103 -14.06 -6.68 3.84
C LEU A 103 -13.98 -6.63 2.30
N ALA A 104 -12.97 -7.28 1.70
CA ALA A 104 -12.83 -7.46 0.26
C ALA A 104 -13.86 -8.46 -0.34
N GLY A 105 -14.77 -8.99 0.48
CA GLY A 105 -15.87 -9.85 0.07
C GLY A 105 -15.50 -11.32 -0.10
N PHE A 106 -14.38 -11.76 0.47
CA PHE A 106 -14.05 -13.19 0.53
C PHE A 106 -14.92 -13.87 1.58
N SER A 107 -15.41 -15.06 1.26
CA SER A 107 -16.14 -15.92 2.20
C SER A 107 -15.19 -16.54 3.24
N CYS A 108 -15.72 -16.99 4.37
CA CYS A 108 -14.91 -17.61 5.42
C CYS A 108 -14.07 -18.80 4.90
N ASP A 109 -14.63 -19.61 4.02
CA ASP A 109 -13.93 -20.77 3.43
C ASP A 109 -12.77 -20.32 2.53
N GLU A 110 -12.97 -19.27 1.73
CA GLU A 110 -11.89 -18.69 0.92
C GLU A 110 -10.78 -18.12 1.80
N VAL A 111 -11.13 -17.45 2.91
CA VAL A 111 -10.14 -16.91 3.87
C VAL A 111 -9.27 -18.02 4.44
N GLU A 112 -9.85 -19.16 4.84
CA GLU A 112 -9.05 -20.31 5.32
C GLU A 112 -8.15 -20.88 4.21
N LEU A 113 -8.62 -20.92 2.96
CA LEU A 113 -7.80 -21.39 1.83
C LEU A 113 -6.60 -20.47 1.54
N LEU A 114 -6.74 -19.15 1.72
CA LEU A 114 -5.63 -18.19 1.50
C LEU A 114 -4.43 -18.49 2.41
N LYS A 115 -4.67 -19.03 3.60
CA LYS A 115 -3.64 -19.44 4.56
C LYS A 115 -2.84 -20.65 4.09
N GLU A 116 -3.49 -21.60 3.44
CA GLU A 116 -2.89 -22.88 3.02
C GLU A 116 -2.10 -22.76 1.69
N ARG A 117 -2.32 -21.69 0.92
CA ARG A 117 -1.77 -21.51 -0.44
C ARG A 117 -0.30 -21.06 -0.49
N GLY A 118 0.34 -20.68 0.61
CA GLY A 118 1.72 -20.18 0.54
C GLY A 118 2.31 -19.68 1.86
N LYS A 119 3.37 -18.88 1.74
CA LYS A 119 4.11 -18.32 2.89
C LYS A 119 3.48 -17.04 3.47
N SER A 120 2.71 -16.31 2.66
CA SER A 120 2.07 -15.05 3.05
C SER A 120 0.60 -15.05 2.64
N PRO A 121 -0.34 -15.09 3.60
CA PRO A 121 -1.76 -15.02 3.29
C PRO A 121 -2.17 -13.66 2.71
N THR A 122 -1.53 -12.55 3.12
CA THR A 122 -1.79 -11.23 2.51
C THR A 122 -1.36 -11.18 1.05
N ALA A 123 -0.23 -11.81 0.69
CA ALA A 123 0.20 -11.85 -0.71
C ALA A 123 -0.81 -12.62 -1.58
N SER A 124 -1.23 -13.81 -1.15
CA SER A 124 -2.25 -14.62 -1.80
C SER A 124 -3.58 -13.87 -1.92
N LEU A 125 -3.98 -13.15 -0.86
CA LEU A 125 -5.18 -12.32 -0.86
C LEU A 125 -5.12 -11.27 -1.96
N LEU A 126 -4.03 -10.52 -2.05
CA LEU A 126 -3.88 -9.44 -3.03
C LEU A 126 -3.79 -9.97 -4.47
N ASP A 127 -3.25 -11.17 -4.68
CA ASP A 127 -3.25 -11.83 -5.99
C ASP A 127 -4.67 -12.24 -6.42
N GLU A 128 -5.46 -12.82 -5.52
CA GLU A 128 -6.83 -13.22 -5.82
C GLU A 128 -7.79 -12.03 -5.90
N TRP A 129 -7.52 -10.97 -5.13
CA TRP A 129 -8.34 -9.77 -5.15
C TRP A 129 -8.24 -9.06 -6.50
N ASP A 130 -7.07 -9.08 -7.16
CA ASP A 130 -6.88 -8.48 -8.48
C ASP A 130 -7.79 -9.09 -9.56
N ALA A 131 -8.18 -10.36 -9.40
CA ALA A 131 -9.11 -11.03 -10.32
C ALA A 131 -10.58 -10.60 -10.13
N ARG A 132 -10.90 -9.84 -9.07
CA ARG A 132 -12.28 -9.44 -8.76
C ARG A 132 -12.64 -8.09 -9.41
N PRO A 133 -13.87 -7.92 -9.93
CA PRO A 133 -14.26 -6.77 -10.75
C PRO A 133 -14.31 -5.43 -10.00
N VAL A 134 -14.31 -5.45 -8.66
CA VAL A 134 -14.43 -4.25 -7.82
C VAL A 134 -13.10 -3.87 -7.15
N ALA A 135 -11.99 -4.50 -7.52
CA ALA A 135 -10.73 -4.40 -6.80
C ALA A 135 -9.97 -3.10 -7.11
N THR A 136 -10.10 -2.11 -6.22
CA THR A 136 -9.51 -0.78 -6.37
C THR A 136 -8.61 -0.43 -5.20
N VAL A 137 -7.63 0.44 -5.44
CA VAL A 137 -6.77 1.00 -4.39
C VAL A 137 -7.58 1.77 -3.36
N SER A 138 -8.64 2.46 -3.78
CA SER A 138 -9.56 3.14 -2.86
C SER A 138 -10.20 2.18 -1.86
N LEU A 139 -10.59 0.98 -2.28
CA LEU A 139 -11.15 -0.02 -1.37
C LEU A 139 -10.08 -0.56 -0.42
N LEU A 140 -8.85 -0.80 -0.89
CA LEU A 140 -7.76 -1.19 -0.01
C LEU A 140 -7.55 -0.17 1.12
N VAL A 141 -7.45 1.12 0.78
CA VAL A 141 -7.31 2.20 1.76
C VAL A 141 -8.51 2.26 2.69
N GLN A 142 -9.72 2.22 2.14
CA GLN A 142 -10.95 2.25 2.94
C GLN A 142 -11.03 1.07 3.92
N HIS A 143 -10.68 -0.15 3.49
CA HIS A 143 -10.71 -1.33 4.35
C HIS A 143 -9.66 -1.22 5.46
N LEU A 144 -8.45 -0.75 5.17
CA LEU A 144 -7.43 -0.50 6.20
C LEU A 144 -7.89 0.53 7.25
N MET A 145 -8.62 1.57 6.84
CA MET A 145 -9.26 2.52 7.76
C MET A 145 -10.33 1.84 8.62
N CYS A 146 -11.20 0.99 8.03
CA CYS A 146 -12.21 0.22 8.76
C CYS A 146 -11.59 -0.73 9.79
N LEU A 147 -10.40 -1.28 9.48
CA LEU A 147 -9.63 -2.13 10.40
C LEU A 147 -8.86 -1.34 11.47
N GLU A 148 -8.94 0.00 11.46
CA GLU A 148 -8.16 0.91 12.32
C GLU A 148 -6.64 0.73 12.20
N ARG A 149 -6.15 0.29 11.03
CA ARG A 149 -4.72 0.08 10.74
C ARG A 149 -4.10 1.31 10.09
N TYR A 150 -4.18 2.45 10.79
CA TYR A 150 -3.55 3.70 10.36
C TYR A 150 -2.03 3.60 10.32
N ASP A 151 -1.43 2.78 11.20
CA ASP A 151 0.00 2.46 11.19
C ASP A 151 0.46 1.88 9.84
N VAL A 152 -0.38 1.02 9.24
CA VAL A 152 -0.08 0.40 7.95
C VAL A 152 -0.26 1.39 6.82
N LEU A 153 -1.25 2.29 6.91
CA LEU A 153 -1.46 3.35 5.93
C LEU A 153 -0.28 4.32 5.88
N ASP A 154 0.24 4.72 7.03
CA ASP A 154 1.42 5.59 7.14
C ASP A 154 2.65 4.90 6.55
N ASP A 155 2.85 3.61 6.84
CA ASP A 155 3.99 2.83 6.35
C ASP A 155 4.00 2.63 4.82
N ILE A 156 2.83 2.58 4.18
CA ILE A 156 2.72 2.33 2.72
C ILE A 156 2.55 3.62 1.90
N GLU A 157 2.38 4.77 2.53
CA GLU A 157 1.98 6.01 1.84
C GLU A 157 2.91 6.38 0.69
N ALA A 158 4.22 6.38 0.94
CA ALA A 158 5.21 6.83 -0.02
C ALA A 158 5.27 5.89 -1.24
N GLU A 159 5.30 4.58 -1.00
CA GLU A 159 5.34 3.53 -2.01
C GLU A 159 4.06 3.54 -2.84
N LEU A 160 2.90 3.58 -2.19
CA LEU A 160 1.60 3.56 -2.87
C LEU A 160 1.42 4.80 -3.74
N ARG A 161 1.83 5.98 -3.26
CA ARG A 161 1.81 7.22 -4.06
C ARG A 161 2.68 7.08 -5.31
N GLN A 162 3.89 6.55 -5.16
CA GLN A 162 4.81 6.35 -6.28
C GLN A 162 4.22 5.40 -7.33
N ASP A 163 3.60 4.31 -6.90
CA ASP A 163 2.97 3.33 -7.77
C ASP A 163 1.81 3.93 -8.57
N ILE A 164 0.96 4.72 -7.91
CA ILE A 164 -0.18 5.42 -8.55
C ILE A 164 0.29 6.47 -9.55
N GLU A 165 1.32 7.26 -9.21
CA GLU A 165 1.91 8.23 -10.13
C GLU A 165 2.50 7.56 -11.37
N PHE A 166 3.20 6.44 -11.18
CA PHE A 166 3.73 5.65 -12.29
C PHE A 166 2.61 5.13 -13.21
N TYR A 167 1.53 4.60 -12.62
CA TYR A 167 0.38 4.14 -13.36
C TYR A 167 -0.29 5.25 -14.18
N ARG A 168 -0.56 6.42 -13.59
CA ARG A 168 -1.15 7.57 -14.29
C ARG A 168 -0.26 8.11 -15.41
N ARG A 169 1.06 8.12 -15.20
CA ARG A 169 2.03 8.51 -16.24
C ARG A 169 1.99 7.54 -17.44
N LYS A 170 1.83 6.24 -17.17
CA LYS A 170 1.69 5.23 -18.22
C LYS A 170 0.37 5.38 -18.99
N GLN A 171 -0.74 5.70 -18.31
CA GLN A 171 -2.04 5.91 -18.95
C GLN A 171 -2.10 7.15 -19.85
N SER A 172 -1.39 8.22 -19.50
CA SER A 172 -1.42 9.50 -20.24
C SER A 172 -0.64 9.49 -21.57
N GLY A 173 -0.30 8.31 -22.10
CA GLY A 173 0.35 8.18 -23.40
C GLY A 173 1.83 8.57 -23.41
N GLY A 174 2.45 8.71 -22.23
CA GLY A 174 3.89 8.80 -22.11
C GLY A 174 4.52 7.48 -22.52
N ILE A 175 4.81 7.29 -23.81
CA ILE A 175 5.77 6.29 -24.29
C ILE A 175 7.12 6.69 -23.66
N SER A 176 7.40 6.19 -22.47
CA SER A 176 8.77 6.08 -22.00
C SER A 176 9.33 4.83 -22.63
N ASP A 177 9.74 4.93 -23.90
CA ASP A 177 10.61 3.94 -24.58
C ASP A 177 12.04 3.93 -23.99
N VAL A 178 12.17 4.44 -22.77
CA VAL A 178 13.35 4.36 -21.96
C VAL A 178 12.91 3.60 -20.73
N ILE A 179 13.38 2.36 -20.62
CA ILE A 179 13.54 1.68 -19.34
C ILE A 179 14.38 2.65 -18.50
N ARG A 180 13.73 3.53 -17.74
CA ARG A 180 14.45 4.35 -16.76
C ARG A 180 14.84 3.38 -15.65
N PRO A 181 16.14 3.17 -15.38
CA PRO A 181 16.52 2.40 -14.21
C PRO A 181 15.83 3.05 -13.00
N PRO A 182 15.19 2.27 -12.11
CA PRO A 182 14.49 2.83 -10.98
C PRO A 182 15.46 3.70 -10.21
N THR A 183 15.22 5.02 -10.23
CA THR A 183 15.94 5.98 -9.39
C THR A 183 15.37 5.86 -7.97
N VAL A 184 15.38 4.65 -7.43
CA VAL A 184 15.22 4.39 -6.01
C VAL A 184 16.56 3.86 -5.58
N ARG A 185 17.15 4.53 -4.60
CA ARG A 185 18.38 4.17 -3.89
C ARG A 185 18.22 2.87 -3.10
N SER A 186 17.72 1.81 -3.74
CA SER A 186 17.80 0.44 -3.27
C SER A 186 19.10 -0.14 -3.79
N ILE A 187 19.86 -0.73 -2.88
CA ILE A 187 21.27 -1.10 -2.98
C ILE A 187 21.59 -2.16 -4.07
N ARG A 188 20.62 -2.58 -4.90
CA ARG A 188 20.88 -3.37 -6.11
C ARG A 188 19.91 -2.96 -7.21
N THR A 189 20.45 -2.38 -8.28
CA THR A 189 19.74 -2.29 -9.56
C THR A 189 19.29 -3.71 -9.95
N PRO A 190 18.01 -3.95 -10.27
CA PRO A 190 17.61 -5.26 -10.76
C PRO A 190 18.42 -5.57 -12.01
N ILE A 191 19.20 -6.64 -11.95
CA ILE A 191 19.93 -7.19 -13.10
C ILE A 191 18.94 -8.11 -13.80
N TYR A 192 18.72 -7.87 -15.08
CA TYR A 192 17.87 -8.70 -15.92
C TYR A 192 18.74 -9.41 -16.94
N ASP A 193 18.59 -10.72 -17.02
CA ASP A 193 19.11 -11.52 -18.14
C ASP A 193 18.03 -11.57 -19.21
N ALA A 194 18.32 -11.00 -20.37
CA ALA A 194 17.40 -10.97 -21.51
C ALA A 194 17.82 -12.05 -22.52
N PHE A 195 16.88 -12.91 -22.90
CA PHE A 195 17.08 -13.90 -23.95
C PHE A 195 16.37 -13.46 -25.23
N VAL A 196 17.09 -13.53 -26.34
CA VAL A 196 16.53 -13.26 -27.67
C VAL A 196 16.31 -14.60 -28.36
N CYS A 197 15.06 -15.01 -28.48
CA CYS A 197 14.67 -16.16 -29.29
C CYS A 197 14.53 -15.73 -30.75
N TYR A 198 15.21 -16.43 -31.65
CA TYR A 198 15.18 -16.16 -33.08
C TYR A 198 15.12 -17.46 -33.88
N THR A 199 14.52 -17.41 -35.08
CA THR A 199 14.59 -18.52 -36.03
C THR A 199 15.79 -18.33 -36.97
N SER A 200 16.20 -19.38 -37.68
CA SER A 200 17.29 -19.27 -38.67
C SER A 200 17.01 -18.22 -39.76
N GLN A 201 15.75 -17.90 -40.02
CA GLN A 201 15.34 -16.88 -41.00
C GLN A 201 15.61 -15.46 -40.50
N ASP A 202 15.61 -15.26 -39.19
CA ASP A 202 15.76 -13.94 -38.55
C ASP A 202 17.23 -13.54 -38.36
N TRP A 203 18.18 -14.36 -38.79
CA TRP A 203 19.62 -14.12 -38.59
C TRP A 203 20.10 -12.75 -39.09
N PRO A 204 19.69 -12.23 -40.27
CA PRO A 204 20.11 -10.91 -40.72
C PRO A 204 19.68 -9.78 -39.77
N PHE A 205 18.55 -9.96 -39.07
CA PHE A 205 18.08 -9.01 -38.07
C PHE A 205 18.85 -9.17 -36.75
N VAL A 206 19.18 -10.40 -36.36
CA VAL A 206 19.98 -10.69 -35.16
C VAL A 206 21.36 -10.04 -35.27
N GLU A 207 21.98 -10.02 -36.46
CA GLU A 207 23.26 -9.32 -36.70
C GLU A 207 23.15 -7.83 -36.37
N VAL A 208 22.10 -7.15 -36.84
CA VAL A 208 21.84 -5.73 -36.53
C VAL A 208 21.58 -5.52 -35.04
N LEU A 209 20.90 -6.47 -34.39
CA LEU A 209 20.62 -6.42 -32.95
C LEU A 209 21.90 -6.55 -32.12
N ILE A 210 22.80 -7.46 -32.50
CA ILE A 210 24.10 -7.65 -31.86
C ILE A 210 24.91 -6.36 -31.94
N GLU A 211 25.08 -5.80 -33.14
CA GLU A 211 25.84 -4.57 -33.33
C GLU A 211 25.33 -3.43 -32.46
N LYS A 212 24.00 -3.23 -32.45
CA LYS A 212 23.38 -2.15 -31.66
C LYS A 212 23.52 -2.37 -30.17
N LEU A 213 23.18 -3.56 -29.66
CA LEU A 213 23.16 -3.81 -28.21
C LEU A 213 24.58 -3.90 -27.62
N GLU A 214 25.54 -4.50 -28.34
CA GLU A 214 26.93 -4.56 -27.87
C GLU A 214 27.60 -3.18 -27.93
N SER A 215 27.25 -2.31 -28.88
CA SER A 215 27.71 -0.90 -28.89
C SER A 215 27.24 -0.10 -27.68
N LEU A 216 26.13 -0.51 -27.06
CA LEU A 216 25.58 0.08 -25.84
C LEU A 216 26.12 -0.58 -24.55
N GLY A 217 27.05 -1.55 -24.67
CA GLY A 217 27.67 -2.23 -23.55
C GLY A 217 26.87 -3.42 -23.00
N LEU A 218 25.79 -3.85 -23.67
CA LEU A 218 25.02 -5.04 -23.32
C LEU A 218 25.65 -6.28 -23.97
N ARG A 219 25.87 -7.35 -23.20
CA ARG A 219 26.41 -8.61 -23.72
C ARG A 219 25.29 -9.58 -24.06
N LEU A 220 25.22 -10.00 -25.32
CA LEU A 220 24.29 -11.05 -25.75
C LEU A 220 25.00 -12.41 -25.73
N PHE A 221 24.30 -13.46 -25.30
CA PHE A 221 24.74 -14.84 -25.49
C PHE A 221 24.25 -15.37 -26.84
N LEU A 222 25.17 -15.82 -27.68
CA LEU A 222 24.86 -16.43 -28.97
C LEU A 222 25.34 -17.88 -28.96
N PRO A 223 24.45 -18.87 -29.13
CA PRO A 223 24.85 -20.28 -29.11
C PRO A 223 25.98 -20.61 -30.09
N ASN A 224 25.97 -20.03 -31.30
CA ASN A 224 26.99 -20.29 -32.32
C ASN A 224 28.38 -19.71 -31.97
N ARG A 225 28.47 -18.71 -31.08
CA ARG A 225 29.70 -18.02 -30.70
C ARG A 225 30.19 -18.43 -29.31
N ASP A 226 29.26 -18.50 -28.36
CA ASP A 226 29.54 -18.55 -26.93
C ASP A 226 29.37 -19.95 -26.33
N LEU A 227 28.69 -20.86 -27.04
CA LEU A 227 28.59 -22.26 -26.63
C LEU A 227 29.87 -23.02 -27.01
N LYS A 228 30.68 -23.38 -26.01
CA LYS A 228 31.91 -24.15 -26.23
C LYS A 228 31.59 -25.58 -26.69
N ALA A 229 32.34 -26.07 -27.68
CA ALA A 229 32.22 -27.45 -28.16
C ALA A 229 32.56 -28.46 -27.04
N GLY A 230 31.67 -29.43 -26.82
CA GLY A 230 31.85 -30.51 -25.83
C GLY A 230 30.71 -30.69 -24.83
N VAL A 231 29.74 -29.77 -24.80
CA VAL A 231 28.52 -29.90 -23.97
C VAL A 231 27.33 -30.16 -24.90
N LEU A 232 26.45 -31.11 -24.56
CA LEU A 232 25.21 -31.32 -25.32
C LEU A 232 24.43 -30.00 -25.37
N GLN A 233 24.04 -29.55 -26.57
CA GLN A 233 23.30 -28.28 -26.73
C GLN A 233 22.11 -28.22 -25.76
N TYR A 234 21.29 -29.28 -25.73
CA TYR A 234 20.11 -29.36 -24.87
C TYR A 234 20.41 -29.42 -23.38
N SER A 235 21.51 -30.04 -22.95
CA SER A 235 21.88 -30.06 -21.52
C SER A 235 22.35 -28.69 -21.07
N THR A 236 23.04 -27.95 -21.93
CA THR A 236 23.49 -26.58 -21.61
C THR A 236 22.33 -25.61 -21.52
N PHE A 237 21.39 -25.67 -22.47
CA PHE A 237 20.16 -24.87 -22.40
C PHE A 237 19.35 -25.22 -21.15
N TYR A 238 19.23 -26.50 -20.80
CA TYR A 238 18.52 -26.93 -19.61
C TYR A 238 19.21 -26.44 -18.32
N GLU A 239 20.53 -26.60 -18.19
CA GLU A 239 21.29 -26.09 -17.03
C GLU A 239 21.24 -24.56 -16.92
N LEU A 240 21.24 -23.84 -18.06
CA LEU A 240 21.04 -22.39 -18.13
C LEU A 240 19.63 -21.98 -17.72
N MET A 241 18.62 -22.84 -17.88
CA MET A 241 17.25 -22.57 -17.43
C MET A 241 17.02 -23.02 -15.98
N GLU A 242 17.71 -24.06 -15.51
CA GLU A 242 17.50 -24.68 -14.19
C GLU A 242 18.28 -23.97 -13.06
N LYS A 243 19.39 -23.29 -13.37
CA LYS A 243 20.16 -22.51 -12.38
C LYS A 243 19.64 -21.09 -12.15
N TRP A 244 18.40 -20.80 -12.57
CA TRP A 244 17.69 -19.55 -12.27
C TRP A 244 16.42 -19.81 -11.47
#